data_AF-A0A846X4U1-F1
#
_entry.id   AF-A0A846X4U1-F1
#
_cell.length_a   1.000
_cell.length_b   1.000
_cell.length_c   1.000
_cell.angle_alpha   90.00
_cell.angle_beta   90.00
_cell.angle_gamma   90.00
#
_symmetry.space_group_name_H-M   'P 1'
#
loop_
_entity.id
_entity.type
_entity.pdbx_description
1 polymer ?
#
loop_
_entity_poly.entity_id
_entity_poly.type
_entity_poly.pdbx_seq_one_letter_code
_entity_poly.pdbx_strand_id
1 'polypeptide(L)'
;MRALPQTALALAATVTVVIAGSWAPAVSGAVVPPVADIGGAPPDSDGPERPLRFNNPRCVEPGVLPNSNLAAPPAPSNTLRIDEAHKFSTGAGVTVAVLSTGVRPQARLRGLDGAGDNMATADRGLVDCDSTGTLVAGIVAAQPAAGDGFVGVAPDARVLSIRVDSSAFSLQNTPAADADPNQSRAAVTTRSIARAIVRAANRGAKVIVVPEPVCMAADNQFRQREIGGAVAYALRAKDALVVVGAGATDRKGSSVGANDCKANPDPDPGQPDDPRGWRAVTTVATPNWFDGQVLSVGATDAQGTPLVGSLNGPWLDVSAPGAGLISLSSRGGDGVVNGVPSDRTLVPFAGPEYAAAYAAGTAALIRSRYPHLKATEVAARMVATAHAPGRGTDNKVGRGLIDPVAALTANVPDVDTDIDPQSVQKLLVPPPPPEPDTRPRRTAAIVAGAGVIALVVLGGVVALTRPGRKRRA
;
A
#
# COMPACT_ATOMS: atom_id res chain seq x y z
N MET A 1 47.07 75.14 34.49
CA MET A 1 47.83 74.46 33.41
C MET A 1 47.90 72.98 33.80
N ARG A 2 46.83 72.22 33.51
CA ARG A 2 46.66 71.30 32.36
C ARG A 2 47.65 70.13 32.37
N ALA A 3 47.19 69.06 33.02
CA ALA A 3 47.62 67.68 32.84
C ALA A 3 47.09 67.14 31.50
N LEU A 4 47.81 66.20 30.88
CA LEU A 4 47.27 65.16 29.99
C LEU A 4 48.29 63.99 29.92
N PRO A 5 47.84 62.71 29.93
CA PRO A 5 48.69 61.54 30.09
C PRO A 5 48.93 60.77 28.78
N GLN A 6 49.84 59.80 28.90
CA GLN A 6 50.34 58.88 27.87
C GLN A 6 49.22 58.03 27.25
N THR A 7 49.20 57.95 25.92
CA THR A 7 48.34 57.07 25.13
C THR A 7 48.98 55.68 25.00
N ALA A 8 48.33 54.67 25.59
CA ALA A 8 48.59 53.26 25.31
C ALA A 8 47.55 52.75 24.30
N LEU A 9 48.00 52.25 23.15
CA LEU A 9 47.17 51.48 22.22
C LEU A 9 46.85 50.11 22.86
N ALA A 10 45.57 49.86 23.16
CA ALA A 10 45.07 48.53 23.46
C ALA A 10 44.55 47.89 22.16
N LEU A 11 45.25 46.85 21.66
CA LEU A 11 44.70 45.92 20.68
C LEU A 11 43.63 45.07 21.37
N ALA A 12 42.35 45.29 21.03
CA ALA A 12 41.28 44.38 21.39
C ALA A 12 41.29 43.19 20.41
N ALA A 13 41.80 42.03 20.85
CA ALA A 13 41.60 40.76 20.15
C ALA A 13 40.17 40.28 20.43
N THR A 14 39.28 40.41 19.45
CA THR A 14 37.96 39.79 19.46
C THR A 14 38.10 38.28 19.27
N VAL A 15 37.95 37.52 20.35
CA VAL A 15 37.81 36.06 20.28
C VAL A 15 36.41 35.74 19.76
N THR A 16 36.32 35.45 18.46
CA THR A 16 35.11 34.87 17.87
C THR A 16 35.07 33.39 18.23
N VAL A 17 34.26 33.02 19.22
CA VAL A 17 33.95 31.62 19.51
C VAL A 17 33.08 31.11 18.35
N VAL A 18 33.70 30.39 17.41
CA VAL A 18 32.98 29.59 16.42
C VAL A 18 32.41 28.39 17.19
N ILE A 19 31.15 28.50 17.60
CA ILE A 19 30.38 27.33 18.03
C ILE A 19 30.18 26.51 16.75
N ALA A 20 31.03 25.49 16.56
CA ALA A 20 30.75 24.41 15.64
C ALA A 20 29.53 23.66 16.20
N GLY A 21 28.34 24.20 15.94
CA GLY A 21 27.10 23.49 16.15
C GLY A 21 27.17 22.25 15.29
N SER A 22 27.10 21.09 15.91
CA SER A 22 26.95 19.82 15.23
C SER A 22 25.61 19.83 14.50
N TRP A 23 25.59 20.25 13.24
CA TRP A 23 24.48 19.94 12.34
C TRP A 23 24.62 18.45 12.02
N ALA A 24 24.19 17.61 12.94
CA ALA A 24 23.82 16.26 12.57
C ALA A 24 22.69 16.43 11.54
N PRO A 25 22.82 15.93 10.30
CA PRO A 25 21.68 15.91 9.41
C PRO A 25 20.55 15.20 10.16
N ALA A 26 19.36 15.78 10.15
CA ALA A 26 18.18 15.10 10.63
C ALA A 26 18.12 13.76 9.89
N VAL A 27 18.39 12.67 10.58
CA VAL A 27 18.13 11.33 10.07
C VAL A 27 16.63 11.28 9.85
N SER A 28 16.22 11.42 8.59
CA SER A 28 14.86 11.11 8.16
C SER A 28 14.54 9.73 8.72
N GLY A 29 13.62 9.66 9.68
CA GLY A 29 13.30 8.41 10.35
C GLY A 29 12.83 7.40 9.31
N ALA A 30 13.46 6.23 9.29
CA ALA A 30 12.99 5.13 8.47
C ALA A 30 11.51 4.87 8.77
N VAL A 31 10.66 4.78 7.74
CA VAL A 31 9.27 4.35 7.92
C VAL A 31 9.30 2.89 8.35
N VAL A 32 8.92 2.62 9.60
CA VAL A 32 8.80 1.26 10.13
C VAL A 32 7.30 0.92 10.16
N PRO A 33 6.89 -0.29 9.73
CA PRO A 33 5.50 -0.70 9.84
C PRO A 33 5.01 -0.57 11.29
N PRO A 34 3.88 0.11 11.54
CA PRO A 34 3.35 0.26 12.89
C PRO A 34 2.84 -1.07 13.45
N VAL A 35 3.18 -1.34 14.71
CA VAL A 35 2.52 -2.41 15.47
C VAL A 35 1.16 -1.90 15.95
N ALA A 36 0.08 -2.55 15.50
CA ALA A 36 -1.25 -2.14 15.90
C ALA A 36 -1.65 -2.71 17.26
N ASP A 37 -2.22 -1.86 18.12
CA ASP A 37 -2.71 -2.21 19.46
C ASP A 37 -4.24 -2.18 19.49
N ILE A 38 -4.88 -3.27 19.95
CA ILE A 38 -6.35 -3.36 20.07
C ILE A 38 -6.89 -2.26 20.99
N GLY A 39 -6.13 -1.85 22.02
CA GLY A 39 -6.51 -0.74 22.91
C GLY A 39 -6.65 0.61 22.19
N GLY A 40 -6.20 0.69 20.94
CA GLY A 40 -6.40 1.80 20.02
C GLY A 40 -7.78 1.89 19.40
N ALA A 41 -8.56 0.79 19.38
CA ALA A 41 -9.80 0.71 18.60
C ALA A 41 -10.82 1.77 19.06
N PRO A 42 -11.41 2.55 18.13
CA PRO A 42 -12.43 3.52 18.47
C PRO A 42 -13.76 2.81 18.82
N PRO A 43 -14.69 3.50 19.50
CA PRO A 43 -16.03 2.97 19.71
C PRO A 43 -16.76 2.75 18.38
N ASP A 44 -17.66 1.78 18.37
CA ASP A 44 -18.58 1.57 17.26
C ASP A 44 -19.61 2.71 17.23
N SER A 45 -19.41 3.68 16.34
CA SER A 45 -20.35 4.79 16.15
C SER A 45 -20.64 5.02 14.68
N ASP A 46 -21.87 5.48 14.42
CA ASP A 46 -22.35 5.88 13.10
C ASP A 46 -22.27 7.40 12.95
N GLY A 47 -22.41 7.89 11.72
CA GLY A 47 -22.42 9.31 11.45
C GLY A 47 -21.04 9.94 11.30
N PRO A 48 -21.00 11.23 10.91
CA PRO A 48 -19.78 11.91 10.57
C PRO A 48 -18.96 12.20 11.83
N GLU A 49 -17.63 12.09 11.69
CA GLU A 49 -16.71 12.45 12.76
C GLU A 49 -16.71 13.96 13.04
N ARG A 50 -16.98 14.74 12.01
CA ARG A 50 -16.97 16.21 11.98
C ARG A 50 -18.13 16.69 11.12
N PRO A 51 -18.74 17.86 11.40
CA PRO A 51 -19.80 18.40 10.56
C PRO A 51 -19.39 18.49 9.08
N LEU A 52 -20.19 17.86 8.22
CA LEU A 52 -20.02 17.86 6.77
C LEU A 52 -21.08 18.72 6.12
N ARG A 53 -20.70 19.37 5.02
CA ARG A 53 -21.61 20.05 4.12
C ARG A 53 -21.83 19.19 2.89
N PHE A 54 -23.09 18.90 2.59
CA PHE A 54 -23.48 18.33 1.30
C PHE A 54 -23.36 19.40 0.22
N ASN A 55 -22.53 19.16 -0.78
CA ASN A 55 -22.25 20.10 -1.86
C ASN A 55 -23.19 19.94 -3.06
N ASN A 56 -24.10 18.96 -3.00
CA ASN A 56 -25.08 18.66 -4.04
C ASN A 56 -24.47 18.57 -5.47
N PRO A 57 -23.37 17.82 -5.68
CA PRO A 57 -22.86 17.65 -7.02
C PRO A 57 -23.83 16.81 -7.87
N ARG A 58 -23.69 16.89 -9.19
CA ARG A 58 -24.21 15.83 -10.05
C ARG A 58 -23.45 14.56 -9.73
N CYS A 59 -24.17 13.56 -9.23
CA CYS A 59 -23.57 12.26 -8.99
C CYS A 59 -23.06 11.63 -10.28
N VAL A 60 -22.06 10.78 -10.15
CA VAL A 60 -21.45 10.07 -11.26
C VAL A 60 -22.49 9.15 -11.91
N GLU A 61 -22.60 9.22 -13.24
CA GLU A 61 -23.48 8.38 -14.04
C GLU A 61 -22.64 7.42 -14.87
N PRO A 62 -22.36 6.21 -14.37
CA PRO A 62 -21.63 5.20 -15.14
C PRO A 62 -22.47 4.73 -16.32
N GLY A 63 -21.79 4.24 -17.35
CA GLY A 63 -22.42 3.81 -18.59
C GLY A 63 -21.74 2.62 -19.24
N VAL A 64 -22.23 2.27 -20.42
CA VAL A 64 -21.67 1.21 -21.26
C VAL A 64 -20.84 1.86 -22.36
N LEU A 65 -19.57 1.48 -22.47
CA LEU A 65 -18.68 1.90 -23.54
C LEU A 65 -19.24 1.48 -24.90
N PRO A 66 -19.05 2.29 -25.96
CA PRO A 66 -19.41 1.90 -27.31
C PRO A 66 -18.80 0.55 -27.72
N ASN A 67 -19.54 -0.26 -28.47
CA ASN A 67 -19.11 -1.58 -28.97
C ASN A 67 -18.76 -2.62 -27.88
N SER A 68 -19.27 -2.45 -26.67
CA SER A 68 -19.11 -3.45 -25.60
C SER A 68 -19.87 -4.74 -25.88
N ASN A 69 -19.21 -5.89 -25.71
CA ASN A 69 -19.87 -7.18 -25.67
C ASN A 69 -20.14 -7.59 -24.22
N LEU A 70 -21.32 -7.26 -23.72
CA LEU A 70 -21.71 -7.57 -22.33
C LEU A 70 -22.14 -9.03 -22.14
N ALA A 71 -22.41 -9.78 -23.21
CA ALA A 71 -22.79 -11.19 -23.12
C ALA A 71 -21.61 -12.10 -22.78
N ALA A 72 -20.38 -11.68 -23.09
CA ALA A 72 -19.17 -12.40 -22.71
C ALA A 72 -18.78 -12.09 -21.25
N PRO A 73 -18.21 -13.07 -20.52
CA PRO A 73 -17.59 -12.78 -19.23
C PRO A 73 -16.47 -11.73 -19.38
N PRO A 74 -16.34 -10.78 -18.44
CA PRO A 74 -15.29 -9.78 -18.52
C PRO A 74 -13.91 -10.44 -18.41
N ALA A 75 -12.90 -9.80 -19.01
CA ALA A 75 -11.54 -10.35 -19.06
C ALA A 75 -10.99 -10.77 -17.67
N PRO A 76 -11.13 -9.96 -16.60
CA PRO A 76 -10.80 -10.38 -15.24
C PRO A 76 -11.44 -11.69 -14.78
N SER A 77 -12.72 -11.94 -15.10
CA SER A 77 -13.40 -13.17 -14.71
C SER A 77 -12.78 -14.41 -15.37
N ASN A 78 -12.34 -14.27 -16.63
CA ASN A 78 -11.65 -15.33 -17.35
C ASN A 78 -10.23 -15.55 -16.79
N THR A 79 -9.47 -14.48 -16.58
CA THR A 79 -8.11 -14.55 -16.01
C THR A 79 -8.11 -15.22 -14.65
N LEU A 80 -9.07 -14.87 -13.79
CA LEU A 80 -9.19 -15.43 -12.45
C LEU A 80 -9.96 -16.76 -12.40
N ARG A 81 -10.44 -17.25 -13.56
CA ARG A 81 -11.19 -18.52 -13.69
C ARG A 81 -12.36 -18.60 -12.71
N ILE A 82 -13.16 -17.53 -12.64
CA ILE A 82 -14.22 -17.39 -11.64
C ILE A 82 -15.29 -18.49 -11.79
N ASP A 83 -15.60 -18.87 -13.03
CA ASP A 83 -16.53 -19.97 -13.33
C ASP A 83 -16.02 -21.34 -12.80
N GLU A 84 -14.71 -21.58 -12.88
CA GLU A 84 -14.07 -22.76 -12.30
C GLU A 84 -14.06 -22.68 -10.77
N ALA A 85 -13.74 -21.52 -10.20
CA ALA A 85 -13.75 -21.29 -8.75
C ALA A 85 -15.14 -21.54 -8.13
N HIS A 86 -16.21 -21.15 -8.83
CA HIS A 86 -17.60 -21.37 -8.42
C HIS A 86 -17.99 -22.84 -8.29
N LYS A 87 -17.26 -23.77 -8.92
CA LYS A 87 -17.45 -25.22 -8.72
C LYS A 87 -17.03 -25.68 -7.33
N PHE A 88 -16.20 -24.89 -6.63
CA PHE A 88 -15.65 -25.22 -5.31
C PHE A 88 -16.27 -24.40 -4.18
N SER A 89 -16.71 -23.18 -4.46
CA SER A 89 -17.31 -22.25 -3.49
C SER A 89 -17.97 -21.07 -4.21
N THR A 90 -19.08 -20.57 -3.67
CA THR A 90 -19.76 -19.34 -4.13
C THR A 90 -19.82 -18.25 -3.08
N GLY A 91 -19.17 -18.45 -1.91
CA GLY A 91 -19.17 -17.48 -0.81
C GLY A 91 -20.35 -17.60 0.16
N ALA A 92 -21.16 -18.65 0.04
CA ALA A 92 -22.31 -18.89 0.91
C ALA A 92 -21.93 -18.85 2.40
N GLY A 93 -22.75 -18.17 3.20
CA GLY A 93 -22.55 -18.01 4.65
C GLY A 93 -21.51 -16.96 5.04
N VAL A 94 -20.83 -16.32 4.08
CA VAL A 94 -19.84 -15.27 4.34
C VAL A 94 -20.47 -13.90 4.15
N THR A 95 -20.18 -12.99 5.09
CA THR A 95 -20.55 -11.58 5.01
C THR A 95 -19.31 -10.76 4.68
N VAL A 96 -19.37 -9.97 3.60
CA VAL A 96 -18.34 -9.03 3.17
C VAL A 96 -18.82 -7.61 3.42
N ALA A 97 -18.08 -6.83 4.21
CA ALA A 97 -18.36 -5.41 4.37
C ALA A 97 -17.61 -4.58 3.33
N VAL A 98 -18.30 -3.67 2.66
CA VAL A 98 -17.76 -2.72 1.68
C VAL A 98 -17.71 -1.34 2.32
N LEU A 99 -16.50 -0.90 2.71
CA LEU A 99 -16.24 0.42 3.29
C LEU A 99 -15.88 1.40 2.18
N SER A 100 -16.88 2.00 1.53
CA SER A 100 -16.67 2.80 0.31
C SER A 100 -17.64 4.00 0.23
N THR A 101 -18.09 4.36 -0.97
CA THR A 101 -18.96 5.52 -1.25
C THR A 101 -20.45 5.24 -1.06
N GLY A 102 -20.77 4.13 -0.41
CA GLY A 102 -22.11 3.56 -0.32
C GLY A 102 -22.38 2.58 -1.47
N VAL A 103 -23.46 1.83 -1.37
CA VAL A 103 -23.85 0.82 -2.36
C VAL A 103 -25.31 1.01 -2.68
N ARG A 104 -25.63 1.23 -3.96
CA ARG A 104 -27.01 1.30 -4.39
C ARG A 104 -27.67 -0.08 -4.34
N PRO A 105 -28.87 -0.23 -3.75
CA PRO A 105 -29.68 -1.44 -3.89
C PRO A 105 -29.91 -1.85 -5.34
N GLN A 106 -29.72 -3.14 -5.60
CA GLN A 106 -29.79 -3.77 -6.93
C GLN A 106 -30.41 -5.16 -6.78
N ALA A 107 -31.26 -5.60 -7.71
CA ALA A 107 -31.81 -6.97 -7.67
C ALA A 107 -30.71 -8.04 -7.73
N ARG A 108 -29.55 -7.70 -8.29
CA ARG A 108 -28.37 -8.57 -8.37
C ARG A 108 -27.53 -8.60 -7.09
N LEU A 109 -27.89 -7.85 -6.06
CA LEU A 109 -27.25 -7.87 -4.73
C LEU A 109 -28.26 -8.32 -3.66
N ARG A 110 -28.75 -9.56 -3.76
CA ARG A 110 -29.85 -10.10 -2.92
C ARG A 110 -29.56 -10.09 -1.42
N GLY A 111 -28.29 -10.14 -1.02
CA GLY A 111 -27.85 -10.14 0.37
C GLY A 111 -27.33 -8.78 0.86
N LEU A 112 -27.61 -7.69 0.15
CA LEU A 112 -27.17 -6.34 0.53
C LEU A 112 -27.92 -5.82 1.76
N ASP A 113 -27.18 -5.31 2.73
CA ASP A 113 -27.72 -4.61 3.90
C ASP A 113 -26.93 -3.33 4.17
N GLY A 114 -27.63 -2.29 4.64
CA GLY A 114 -27.04 -1.01 5.03
C GLY A 114 -26.59 -1.05 6.48
N ALA A 115 -25.28 -0.91 6.70
CA ALA A 115 -24.68 -1.05 8.02
C ALA A 115 -24.25 0.27 8.67
N GLY A 116 -24.08 1.36 7.92
CA GLY A 116 -23.75 2.68 8.46
C GLY A 116 -23.43 3.72 7.39
N ASP A 117 -23.41 4.98 7.80
CA ASP A 117 -23.07 6.12 6.95
C ASP A 117 -22.37 7.24 7.73
N ASN A 118 -21.10 7.45 7.41
CA ASN A 118 -20.27 8.49 8.02
C ASN A 118 -20.43 9.86 7.33
N MET A 119 -21.33 10.01 6.35
CA MET A 119 -21.57 11.28 5.64
C MET A 119 -22.78 12.08 6.17
N ALA A 120 -23.50 11.56 7.18
CA ALA A 120 -24.74 12.13 7.73
C ALA A 120 -26.01 12.04 6.86
N THR A 121 -26.26 10.89 6.21
CA THR A 121 -27.59 10.60 5.64
C THR A 121 -28.29 9.45 6.36
N ALA A 122 -29.62 9.46 6.36
CA ALA A 122 -30.45 8.44 7.01
C ALA A 122 -30.41 7.08 6.29
N ASP A 123 -29.73 6.98 5.14
CA ASP A 123 -29.84 5.85 4.22
C ASP A 123 -28.91 4.68 4.57
N ARG A 124 -28.24 4.71 5.73
CA ARG A 124 -27.41 3.63 6.29
C ARG A 124 -26.35 3.05 5.33
N GLY A 125 -25.87 3.87 4.40
CA GLY A 125 -24.86 3.49 3.40
C GLY A 125 -25.45 2.95 2.09
N LEU A 126 -26.76 3.00 1.88
CA LEU A 126 -27.43 2.48 0.68
C LEU A 126 -27.59 3.51 -0.45
N VAL A 127 -26.82 4.60 -0.40
CA VAL A 127 -26.78 5.62 -1.45
C VAL A 127 -25.35 5.78 -1.93
N ASP A 128 -25.16 5.63 -3.23
CA ASP A 128 -23.88 5.79 -3.90
C ASP A 128 -23.98 6.91 -4.95
N CYS A 129 -23.27 8.02 -4.70
CA CYS A 129 -23.22 9.18 -5.59
C CYS A 129 -21.93 9.20 -6.43
N ASP A 130 -20.97 8.34 -6.09
CA ASP A 130 -19.63 8.31 -6.65
C ASP A 130 -19.39 7.06 -7.53
N SER A 131 -20.28 6.07 -7.42
CA SER A 131 -20.30 4.78 -8.12
C SER A 131 -19.32 3.72 -7.61
N THR A 132 -18.23 4.11 -6.96
CA THR A 132 -17.18 3.19 -6.51
C THR A 132 -17.73 2.03 -5.68
N GLY A 133 -18.53 2.30 -4.65
CA GLY A 133 -19.00 1.26 -3.75
C GLY A 133 -19.96 0.27 -4.42
N THR A 134 -20.86 0.73 -5.30
CA THR A 134 -21.75 -0.16 -6.06
C THR A 134 -20.96 -1.05 -7.04
N LEU A 135 -19.93 -0.49 -7.69
CA LEU A 135 -19.06 -1.27 -8.55
C LEU A 135 -18.26 -2.32 -7.76
N VAL A 136 -17.71 -1.95 -6.60
CA VAL A 136 -16.99 -2.88 -5.71
C VAL A 136 -17.93 -3.99 -5.23
N ALA A 137 -19.12 -3.64 -4.75
CA ALA A 137 -20.11 -4.63 -4.30
C ALA A 137 -20.54 -5.57 -5.43
N GLY A 138 -20.69 -5.06 -6.65
CA GLY A 138 -20.97 -5.87 -7.83
C GLY A 138 -19.86 -6.89 -8.13
N ILE A 139 -18.60 -6.47 -8.12
CA ILE A 139 -17.45 -7.37 -8.31
C ILE A 139 -17.40 -8.43 -7.20
N VAL A 140 -17.71 -8.05 -5.96
CA VAL A 140 -17.71 -8.99 -4.84
C VAL A 140 -18.82 -10.03 -4.96
N ALA A 141 -20.09 -9.63 -5.16
CA ALA A 141 -21.23 -10.52 -4.94
C ALA A 141 -22.41 -10.35 -5.90
N ALA A 142 -22.22 -9.79 -7.10
CA ALA A 142 -23.30 -9.73 -8.07
C ALA A 142 -23.79 -11.14 -8.44
N GLN A 143 -25.09 -11.37 -8.32
CA GLN A 143 -25.76 -12.55 -8.83
C GLN A 143 -25.68 -12.61 -10.36
N PRO A 144 -25.62 -13.79 -10.98
CA PRO A 144 -25.66 -13.90 -12.44
C PRO A 144 -27.01 -13.42 -13.00
N ALA A 145 -27.01 -12.98 -14.27
CA ALA A 145 -28.23 -12.59 -14.99
C ALA A 145 -28.17 -13.16 -16.43
N ALA A 146 -29.32 -13.48 -17.02
CA ALA A 146 -29.37 -14.07 -18.36
C ALA A 146 -28.94 -13.11 -19.49
N GLY A 147 -28.91 -11.80 -19.23
CA GLY A 147 -28.66 -10.76 -20.23
C GLY A 147 -27.19 -10.36 -20.40
N ASP A 148 -26.29 -10.86 -19.55
CA ASP A 148 -24.86 -10.53 -19.58
C ASP A 148 -24.01 -11.66 -18.99
N GLY A 149 -22.71 -11.68 -19.29
CA GLY A 149 -21.77 -12.67 -18.79
C GLY A 149 -21.15 -12.31 -17.45
N PHE A 150 -21.61 -11.25 -16.79
CA PHE A 150 -21.03 -10.79 -15.52
C PHE A 150 -21.60 -11.58 -14.34
N VAL A 151 -20.73 -11.92 -13.39
CA VAL A 151 -21.08 -12.46 -12.09
C VAL A 151 -20.00 -12.04 -11.11
N GLY A 152 -20.39 -11.75 -9.86
CA GLY A 152 -19.45 -11.44 -8.79
C GLY A 152 -18.57 -12.65 -8.47
N VAL A 153 -17.44 -12.39 -7.82
CA VAL A 153 -16.50 -13.45 -7.41
C VAL A 153 -17.14 -14.40 -6.40
N ALA A 154 -17.94 -13.88 -5.46
CA ALA A 154 -18.61 -14.63 -4.40
C ALA A 154 -20.12 -14.30 -4.41
N PRO A 155 -20.89 -14.78 -5.40
CA PRO A 155 -22.27 -14.34 -5.62
C PRO A 155 -23.20 -14.65 -4.44
N ASP A 156 -22.94 -15.70 -3.66
CA ASP A 156 -23.76 -16.09 -2.50
C ASP A 156 -23.29 -15.46 -1.18
N ALA A 157 -22.27 -14.61 -1.22
CA ALA A 157 -21.88 -13.80 -0.07
C ALA A 157 -22.90 -12.68 0.18
N ARG A 158 -23.09 -12.33 1.45
CA ARG A 158 -23.84 -11.14 1.85
C ARG A 158 -22.95 -9.92 1.79
N VAL A 159 -23.50 -8.75 1.44
CA VAL A 159 -22.77 -7.48 1.40
C VAL A 159 -23.29 -6.54 2.47
N LEU A 160 -22.42 -6.03 3.33
CA LEU A 160 -22.73 -4.91 4.23
C LEU A 160 -22.15 -3.64 3.65
N SER A 161 -23.00 -2.68 3.29
CA SER A 161 -22.54 -1.35 2.86
C SER A 161 -22.32 -0.45 4.07
N ILE A 162 -21.12 0.13 4.17
CA ILE A 162 -20.87 1.25 5.09
C ILE A 162 -20.23 2.36 4.28
N ARG A 163 -20.90 3.52 4.23
CA ARG A 163 -20.37 4.67 3.50
C ARG A 163 -19.39 5.44 4.38
N VAL A 164 -18.13 5.50 3.97
CA VAL A 164 -17.05 6.12 4.75
C VAL A 164 -16.57 7.44 4.15
N ASP A 165 -16.86 7.68 2.87
CA ASP A 165 -16.50 8.91 2.18
C ASP A 165 -17.37 9.12 0.94
N SER A 166 -17.35 10.34 0.39
CA SER A 166 -17.99 10.72 -0.87
C SER A 166 -17.50 12.10 -1.32
N SER A 167 -17.27 12.26 -2.62
CA SER A 167 -16.94 13.55 -3.25
C SER A 167 -18.07 14.58 -3.11
N ALA A 168 -19.29 14.11 -2.82
CA ALA A 168 -20.45 14.97 -2.61
C ALA A 168 -20.44 15.76 -1.29
N PHE A 169 -19.48 15.48 -0.41
CA PHE A 169 -19.39 16.09 0.91
C PHE A 169 -18.03 16.74 1.13
N SER A 170 -18.02 17.94 1.71
CA SER A 170 -16.83 18.61 2.22
C SER A 170 -16.94 18.86 3.72
N LEU A 171 -15.80 19.06 4.39
CA LEU A 171 -15.80 19.57 5.76
C LEU A 171 -16.48 20.94 5.76
N GLN A 172 -17.38 21.19 6.72
CA GLN A 172 -18.05 22.48 6.84
C GLN A 172 -17.07 23.60 7.22
N ASN A 173 -16.09 23.27 8.06
CA ASN A 173 -14.99 24.15 8.45
C ASN A 173 -13.67 23.53 8.01
N THR A 174 -13.16 23.97 6.85
CA THR A 174 -11.87 23.53 6.31
C THR A 174 -10.75 24.08 7.19
N PRO A 175 -9.83 23.24 7.71
CA PRO A 175 -8.65 23.71 8.42
C PRO A 175 -7.79 24.61 7.54
N ALA A 176 -7.06 25.55 8.15
CA ALA A 176 -6.03 26.33 7.45
C ALA A 176 -4.93 25.40 6.90
N ALA A 177 -4.19 25.86 5.88
CA ALA A 177 -3.16 25.05 5.23
C ALA A 177 -1.98 24.68 6.16
N ASP A 178 -1.73 25.48 7.18
CA ASP A 178 -0.73 25.29 8.24
C ASP A 178 -1.31 24.65 9.52
N ALA A 179 -2.57 24.20 9.49
CA ALA A 179 -3.22 23.58 10.63
C ALA A 179 -2.62 22.19 10.95
N ASP A 180 -2.83 21.75 12.20
CA ASP A 180 -2.49 20.41 12.67
C ASP A 180 -2.95 19.33 11.66
N PRO A 181 -2.06 18.46 11.14
CA PRO A 181 -2.40 17.38 10.22
C PRO A 181 -3.55 16.48 10.69
N ASN A 182 -3.76 16.36 12.01
CA ASN A 182 -4.86 15.59 12.61
C ASN A 182 -6.25 16.17 12.32
N GLN A 183 -6.34 17.44 11.89
CA GLN A 183 -7.58 18.11 11.52
C GLN A 183 -7.90 18.00 10.03
N SER A 184 -6.96 17.50 9.22
CA SER A 184 -7.11 17.35 7.77
C SER A 184 -8.27 16.42 7.40
N ARG A 185 -8.81 16.58 6.17
CA ARG A 185 -9.81 15.64 5.62
C ARG A 185 -9.29 14.20 5.59
N ALA A 186 -8.00 14.00 5.34
CA ALA A 186 -7.37 12.68 5.36
C ALA A 186 -7.44 12.04 6.76
N ALA A 187 -7.12 12.80 7.81
CA ALA A 187 -7.21 12.32 9.18
C ALA A 187 -8.65 12.02 9.62
N VAL A 188 -9.61 12.89 9.25
CA VAL A 188 -11.05 12.68 9.49
C VAL A 188 -11.55 11.41 8.81
N THR A 189 -11.19 11.22 7.55
CA THR A 189 -11.58 10.04 6.76
C THR A 189 -10.97 8.78 7.35
N THR A 190 -9.71 8.82 7.79
CA THR A 190 -9.05 7.68 8.44
C THR A 190 -9.75 7.28 9.74
N ARG A 191 -10.15 8.24 10.59
CA ARG A 191 -10.94 7.96 11.80
C ARG A 191 -12.32 7.40 11.45
N SER A 192 -12.95 7.88 10.38
CA SER A 192 -14.21 7.32 9.87
C SER A 192 -14.06 5.87 9.41
N ILE A 193 -13.01 5.54 8.66
CA ILE A 193 -12.67 4.16 8.26
C ILE A 193 -12.42 3.29 9.50
N ALA A 194 -11.68 3.79 10.50
CA ALA A 194 -11.41 3.05 11.73
C ALA A 194 -12.72 2.64 12.46
N ARG A 195 -13.65 3.57 12.64
CA ARG A 195 -14.97 3.27 13.23
C ARG A 195 -15.77 2.29 12.37
N ALA A 196 -15.70 2.43 11.06
CA ALA A 196 -16.40 1.56 10.12
C ALA A 196 -15.85 0.12 10.10
N ILE A 197 -14.53 -0.07 10.27
CA ILE A 197 -13.90 -1.39 10.44
C ILE A 197 -14.42 -2.05 11.72
N VAL A 198 -14.43 -1.34 12.85
CA VAL A 198 -14.97 -1.85 14.13
C VAL A 198 -16.43 -2.25 13.98
N ARG A 199 -17.24 -1.40 13.34
CA ARG A 199 -18.65 -1.65 13.05
C ARG A 199 -18.86 -2.88 12.17
N ALA A 200 -18.16 -2.98 11.05
CA ALA A 200 -18.24 -4.12 10.15
C ALA A 200 -17.94 -5.44 10.89
N ALA A 201 -16.86 -5.43 11.69
CA ALA A 201 -16.47 -6.57 12.50
C ALA A 201 -17.52 -6.92 13.58
N ASN A 202 -18.12 -5.92 14.23
CA ASN A 202 -19.22 -6.12 15.18
C ASN A 202 -20.51 -6.65 14.54
N ARG A 203 -20.75 -6.31 13.27
CA ARG A 203 -21.86 -6.83 12.47
C ARG A 203 -21.57 -8.21 11.87
N GLY A 204 -20.44 -8.82 12.22
CA GLY A 204 -20.10 -10.19 11.83
C GLY A 204 -19.54 -10.33 10.41
N ALA A 205 -19.04 -9.24 9.81
CA ALA A 205 -18.29 -9.34 8.56
C ALA A 205 -17.04 -10.20 8.77
N LYS A 206 -16.81 -11.16 7.88
CA LYS A 206 -15.60 -12.01 7.88
C LYS A 206 -14.52 -11.51 6.93
N VAL A 207 -14.93 -10.70 5.96
CA VAL A 207 -14.06 -9.95 5.06
C VAL A 207 -14.53 -8.49 5.09
N ILE A 208 -13.60 -7.55 5.21
CA ILE A 208 -13.86 -6.11 5.21
C ILE A 208 -13.00 -5.51 4.10
N VAL A 209 -13.62 -5.06 3.01
CA VAL A 209 -12.90 -4.40 1.93
C VAL A 209 -12.87 -2.89 2.15
N VAL A 210 -11.67 -2.32 2.13
CA VAL A 210 -11.37 -0.88 2.10
C VAL A 210 -10.79 -0.61 0.71
N PRO A 211 -11.62 -0.24 -0.28
CA PRO A 211 -11.17 -0.21 -1.68
C PRO A 211 -10.13 0.89 -1.93
N GLU A 212 -10.27 2.04 -1.28
CA GLU A 212 -9.32 3.16 -1.39
C GLU A 212 -8.69 3.45 -0.02
N PRO A 213 -7.35 3.45 0.10
CA PRO A 213 -6.68 3.86 1.31
C PRO A 213 -6.58 5.38 1.39
N VAL A 214 -6.17 5.86 2.57
CA VAL A 214 -5.79 7.26 2.76
C VAL A 214 -4.29 7.40 2.66
N CYS A 215 -3.82 8.24 1.74
CA CYS A 215 -2.39 8.52 1.57
C CYS A 215 -1.95 9.75 2.38
N MET A 216 -0.71 9.72 2.85
CA MET A 216 -0.05 10.83 3.53
C MET A 216 1.45 10.82 3.27
N ALA A 217 2.09 11.99 3.37
CA ALA A 217 3.54 12.07 3.27
C ALA A 217 4.21 11.40 4.49
N ALA A 218 5.29 10.67 4.25
CA ALA A 218 6.00 9.93 5.29
C ALA A 218 6.54 10.84 6.41
N ASP A 219 6.89 12.08 6.08
CA ASP A 219 7.43 13.11 6.97
C ASP A 219 6.37 13.99 7.64
N ASN A 220 5.09 13.85 7.28
CA ASN A 220 3.99 14.66 7.81
C ASN A 220 2.72 13.82 8.04
N GLN A 221 2.81 12.85 8.94
CA GLN A 221 1.71 11.93 9.24
C GLN A 221 0.76 12.48 10.31
N PHE A 222 -0.54 12.23 10.13
CA PHE A 222 -1.50 12.37 11.23
C PHE A 222 -1.50 11.11 12.13
N ARG A 223 -2.10 11.21 13.33
CA ARG A 223 -2.14 10.10 14.29
C ARG A 223 -2.96 8.94 13.75
N GLN A 224 -2.40 7.73 13.82
CA GLN A 224 -2.99 6.50 13.27
C GLN A 224 -3.37 5.45 14.34
N ARG A 225 -3.43 5.86 15.62
CA ARG A 225 -3.74 4.95 16.73
C ARG A 225 -5.09 4.25 16.56
N GLU A 226 -6.13 4.99 16.13
CA GLU A 226 -7.48 4.44 15.95
C GLU A 226 -7.58 3.44 14.80
N ILE A 227 -6.99 3.77 13.64
CA ILE A 227 -7.04 2.87 12.48
C ILE A 227 -6.24 1.59 12.72
N GLY A 228 -5.06 1.70 13.35
CA GLY A 228 -4.31 0.52 13.80
C GLY A 228 -5.14 -0.33 14.76
N GLY A 229 -5.70 0.29 15.80
CA GLY A 229 -6.52 -0.47 16.76
C GLY A 229 -7.76 -1.11 16.16
N ALA A 230 -8.41 -0.46 15.19
CA ALA A 230 -9.52 -1.02 14.45
C ALA A 230 -9.11 -2.25 13.61
N VAL A 231 -7.98 -2.18 12.89
CA VAL A 231 -7.42 -3.32 12.14
C VAL A 231 -7.10 -4.47 13.09
N ALA A 232 -6.39 -4.19 14.18
CA ALA A 232 -6.05 -5.17 15.21
C ALA A 232 -7.29 -5.81 15.84
N TYR A 233 -8.34 -5.02 16.11
CA TYR A 233 -9.60 -5.50 16.64
C TYR A 233 -10.34 -6.42 15.65
N ALA A 234 -10.47 -6.00 14.40
CA ALA A 234 -11.07 -6.81 13.35
C ALA A 234 -10.34 -8.15 13.20
N LEU A 235 -9.01 -8.11 13.11
CA LEU A 235 -8.20 -9.30 12.91
C LEU A 235 -8.22 -10.23 14.12
N ARG A 236 -7.85 -9.72 15.30
CA ARG A 236 -7.53 -10.56 16.47
C ARG A 236 -8.73 -10.82 17.37
N ALA A 237 -9.68 -9.89 17.47
CA ALA A 237 -10.85 -10.04 18.33
C ALA A 237 -12.09 -10.55 17.59
N LYS A 238 -12.19 -10.31 16.28
CA LYS A 238 -13.37 -10.67 15.48
C LYS A 238 -13.11 -11.67 14.36
N ASP A 239 -11.84 -12.01 14.14
CA ASP A 239 -11.42 -12.90 13.06
C ASP A 239 -12.00 -12.44 11.71
N ALA A 240 -11.81 -11.16 11.39
CA ALA A 240 -12.21 -10.53 10.15
C ALA A 240 -10.97 -10.08 9.37
N LEU A 241 -10.86 -10.51 8.11
CA LEU A 241 -9.77 -10.10 7.25
C LEU A 241 -10.06 -8.74 6.63
N VAL A 242 -9.19 -7.76 6.84
CA VAL A 242 -9.25 -6.45 6.18
C VAL A 242 -8.46 -6.53 4.87
N VAL A 243 -9.12 -6.29 3.74
CA VAL A 243 -8.54 -6.28 2.39
C VAL A 243 -8.52 -4.86 1.87
N VAL A 244 -7.35 -4.37 1.43
CA VAL A 244 -7.14 -2.95 1.16
C VAL A 244 -6.54 -2.77 -0.24
N GLY A 245 -7.15 -1.91 -1.06
CA GLY A 245 -6.56 -1.54 -2.35
C GLY A 245 -5.27 -0.74 -2.15
N ALA A 246 -4.35 -0.80 -3.12
CA ALA A 246 -3.06 -0.12 -3.01
C ALA A 246 -3.17 1.42 -2.97
N GLY A 247 -4.22 1.99 -3.58
CA GLY A 247 -4.40 3.43 -3.76
C GLY A 247 -3.94 3.91 -5.14
N ALA A 248 -4.65 4.90 -5.70
CA ALA A 248 -4.44 5.39 -7.05
C ALA A 248 -3.55 6.65 -7.08
N THR A 249 -2.48 6.68 -7.88
CA THR A 249 -1.51 7.80 -7.94
C THR A 249 -1.78 8.81 -9.07
N ASP A 250 -2.68 8.49 -9.98
CA ASP A 250 -2.97 9.24 -11.20
C ASP A 250 -4.29 10.03 -11.13
N ARG A 251 -5.06 9.87 -10.05
CA ARG A 251 -6.32 10.58 -9.85
C ARG A 251 -6.10 11.97 -9.29
N LYS A 252 -6.64 12.97 -9.98
CA LYS A 252 -6.78 14.33 -9.48
C LYS A 252 -8.23 14.58 -9.07
N GLY A 253 -8.46 14.74 -7.77
CA GLY A 253 -9.57 15.51 -7.23
C GLY A 253 -10.99 14.94 -7.33
N SER A 254 -11.24 13.64 -7.13
CA SER A 254 -12.64 13.19 -6.91
C SER A 254 -12.90 11.83 -6.26
N SER A 255 -11.91 11.17 -5.62
CA SER A 255 -12.15 9.87 -4.95
C SER A 255 -11.36 9.72 -3.65
N VAL A 256 -11.86 8.86 -2.78
CA VAL A 256 -11.67 8.80 -1.33
C VAL A 256 -10.21 8.66 -0.94
N GLY A 257 -9.70 9.50 -0.03
CA GLY A 257 -8.38 9.33 0.60
C GLY A 257 -7.14 9.38 -0.33
N ALA A 258 -7.33 9.38 -1.64
CA ALA A 258 -6.29 9.18 -2.65
C ALA A 258 -5.75 10.47 -3.27
N ASN A 259 -6.27 11.64 -2.87
CA ASN A 259 -5.91 12.92 -3.48
C ASN A 259 -4.41 13.27 -3.41
N ASP A 260 -3.64 12.57 -2.57
CA ASP A 260 -2.21 12.78 -2.36
C ASP A 260 -1.35 11.50 -2.52
N CYS A 261 -1.89 10.42 -3.10
CA CYS A 261 -1.06 9.22 -3.33
C CYS A 261 -0.01 9.49 -4.41
N LYS A 262 1.28 9.36 -4.06
CA LYS A 262 2.40 9.45 -5.01
C LYS A 262 3.17 8.14 -4.98
N ALA A 263 3.61 7.70 -6.16
CA ALA A 263 4.42 6.48 -6.27
C ALA A 263 5.65 6.56 -5.36
N ASN A 264 5.94 5.46 -4.67
CA ASN A 264 7.17 5.35 -3.88
C ASN A 264 8.35 5.01 -4.80
N PRO A 265 9.60 5.32 -4.41
CA PRO A 265 10.77 4.81 -5.10
C PRO A 265 10.80 3.26 -5.13
N ASP A 266 11.42 2.69 -6.16
CA ASP A 266 11.73 1.26 -6.17
C ASP A 266 12.81 0.94 -5.09
N PRO A 267 12.80 -0.27 -4.48
CA PRO A 267 13.80 -0.64 -3.48
C PRO A 267 15.24 -0.53 -4.02
N ASP A 268 16.14 0.01 -3.20
CA ASP A 268 17.56 0.16 -3.53
C ASP A 268 18.29 -1.20 -3.46
N PRO A 269 18.77 -1.77 -4.58
CA PRO A 269 19.49 -3.05 -4.57
C PRO A 269 20.80 -3.01 -3.77
N GLY A 270 21.32 -1.80 -3.47
CA GLY A 270 22.48 -1.59 -2.61
C GLY A 270 22.19 -1.76 -1.11
N GLN A 271 20.92 -1.92 -0.70
CA GLN A 271 20.49 -2.08 0.69
C GLN A 271 19.83 -3.46 0.92
N PRO A 272 20.61 -4.55 0.97
CA PRO A 272 20.07 -5.91 1.09
C PRO A 272 19.37 -6.20 2.41
N ASP A 273 19.59 -5.38 3.45
CA ASP A 273 18.90 -5.46 4.74
C ASP A 273 17.50 -4.78 4.72
N ASP A 274 17.17 -4.04 3.65
CA ASP A 274 15.85 -3.47 3.39
C ASP A 274 15.34 -3.87 2.00
N PRO A 275 15.09 -5.17 1.75
CA PRO A 275 14.79 -5.68 0.41
C PRO A 275 13.46 -5.15 -0.16
N ARG A 276 12.58 -4.62 0.70
CA ARG A 276 11.32 -3.99 0.33
C ARG A 276 11.41 -2.46 0.29
N GLY A 277 12.51 -1.84 0.69
CA GLY A 277 12.70 -0.39 0.58
C GLY A 277 11.83 0.44 1.55
N TRP A 278 11.58 -0.07 2.76
CA TRP A 278 10.85 0.66 3.82
C TRP A 278 11.47 2.02 4.12
N ARG A 279 12.80 2.12 4.12
CA ARG A 279 13.54 3.37 4.35
C ARG A 279 13.34 4.42 3.26
N ALA A 280 12.93 3.99 2.06
CA ALA A 280 12.74 4.86 0.91
C ALA A 280 11.28 5.34 0.72
N VAL A 281 10.35 4.90 1.58
CA VAL A 281 8.94 5.29 1.50
C VAL A 281 8.79 6.80 1.67
N THR A 282 8.11 7.44 0.73
CA THR A 282 7.76 8.87 0.77
C THR A 282 6.26 9.09 0.92
N THR A 283 5.44 8.13 0.50
CA THR A 283 3.98 8.15 0.63
C THR A 283 3.52 6.91 1.37
N VAL A 284 2.98 7.12 2.57
CA VAL A 284 2.35 6.08 3.39
C VAL A 284 0.89 5.95 2.98
N ALA A 285 0.44 4.71 2.73
CA ALA A 285 -0.96 4.37 2.53
C ALA A 285 -1.52 3.66 3.77
N THR A 286 -2.57 4.20 4.36
CA THR A 286 -3.25 3.62 5.52
C THR A 286 -4.64 3.12 5.15
N PRO A 287 -5.04 1.89 5.53
CA PRO A 287 -4.35 0.98 6.44
C PRO A 287 -3.31 0.02 5.81
N ASN A 288 -2.94 0.12 4.53
CA ASN A 288 -2.03 -0.83 3.88
C ASN A 288 -0.72 -1.07 4.65
N TRP A 289 -0.11 0.00 5.15
CA TRP A 289 1.18 -0.08 5.84
C TRP A 289 1.15 -0.82 7.20
N PHE A 290 -0.02 -1.20 7.71
CA PHE A 290 -0.15 -2.15 8.83
C PHE A 290 0.13 -3.58 8.32
N ASP A 291 1.33 -3.75 7.79
CA ASP A 291 1.83 -4.96 7.13
C ASP A 291 1.64 -6.20 8.00
N GLY A 292 1.30 -7.32 7.38
CA GLY A 292 0.96 -8.58 8.04
C GLY A 292 -0.37 -8.58 8.83
N GLN A 293 -1.09 -7.46 8.93
CA GLN A 293 -2.38 -7.37 9.63
C GLN A 293 -3.56 -7.09 8.71
N VAL A 294 -3.28 -6.58 7.52
CA VAL A 294 -4.23 -6.41 6.42
C VAL A 294 -3.70 -7.15 5.20
N LEU A 295 -4.57 -7.48 4.24
CA LEU A 295 -4.16 -7.95 2.92
C LEU A 295 -4.16 -6.75 1.95
N SER A 296 -2.99 -6.27 1.57
CA SER A 296 -2.79 -5.16 0.65
C SER A 296 -2.70 -5.63 -0.80
N VAL A 297 -3.52 -5.03 -1.67
CA VAL A 297 -3.76 -5.53 -3.03
C VAL A 297 -3.36 -4.50 -4.09
N GLY A 298 -2.34 -4.81 -4.87
CA GLY A 298 -1.96 -4.06 -6.07
C GLY A 298 -2.91 -4.30 -7.24
N ALA A 299 -2.99 -3.37 -8.19
CA ALA A 299 -3.74 -3.56 -9.43
C ALA A 299 -2.86 -4.04 -10.58
N THR A 300 -3.41 -4.96 -11.37
CA THR A 300 -2.89 -5.34 -12.68
C THR A 300 -3.92 -5.14 -13.78
N ASP A 301 -3.50 -5.23 -15.03
CA ASP A 301 -4.42 -5.60 -16.11
C ASP A 301 -4.84 -7.08 -16.01
N ALA A 302 -5.63 -7.54 -16.99
CA ALA A 302 -6.07 -8.93 -17.05
C ALA A 302 -4.95 -9.92 -17.41
N GLN A 303 -3.77 -9.45 -17.80
CA GLN A 303 -2.60 -10.26 -18.14
C GLN A 303 -1.61 -10.36 -16.97
N GLY A 304 -1.89 -9.68 -15.85
CA GLY A 304 -1.02 -9.63 -14.68
C GLY A 304 0.06 -8.55 -14.77
N THR A 305 0.02 -7.68 -15.79
CA THR A 305 0.93 -6.52 -15.87
C THR A 305 0.53 -5.50 -14.80
N PRO A 306 1.46 -4.97 -13.98
CA PRO A 306 1.15 -3.94 -13.01
C PRO A 306 0.49 -2.71 -13.67
N LEU A 307 -0.64 -2.27 -13.10
CA LEU A 307 -1.37 -1.12 -13.61
C LEU A 307 -0.62 0.18 -13.31
N VAL A 308 -0.41 1.00 -14.34
CA VAL A 308 0.07 2.38 -14.15
C VAL A 308 -0.96 3.12 -13.31
N GLY A 309 -0.50 3.79 -12.25
CA GLY A 309 -1.41 4.44 -11.30
C GLY A 309 -1.68 3.62 -10.03
N SER A 310 -1.28 2.34 -9.97
CA SER A 310 -1.31 1.57 -8.71
C SER A 310 -0.14 1.99 -7.81
N LEU A 311 -0.42 2.50 -6.62
CA LEU A 311 0.61 2.88 -5.67
C LEU A 311 1.46 1.67 -5.27
N ASN A 312 2.76 1.77 -5.50
CA ASN A 312 3.73 0.77 -5.08
C ASN A 312 4.16 1.01 -3.64
N GLY A 313 4.45 -0.07 -2.91
CA GLY A 313 4.92 0.02 -1.54
C GLY A 313 5.42 -1.33 -0.98
N PRO A 314 6.22 -1.28 0.09
CA PRO A 314 6.77 -2.47 0.74
C PRO A 314 5.70 -3.38 1.38
N TRP A 315 4.50 -2.85 1.59
CA TRP A 315 3.36 -3.53 2.21
C TRP A 315 2.47 -4.30 1.24
N LEU A 316 2.70 -4.27 -0.09
CA LEU A 316 1.84 -5.03 -1.02
C LEU A 316 2.08 -6.54 -0.88
N ASP A 317 0.98 -7.30 -0.74
CA ASP A 317 0.98 -8.74 -0.51
C ASP A 317 0.68 -9.54 -1.78
N VAL A 318 -0.33 -9.11 -2.53
CA VAL A 318 -0.82 -9.76 -3.76
C VAL A 318 -1.31 -8.70 -4.74
N SER A 319 -1.68 -9.11 -5.94
CA SER A 319 -2.39 -8.29 -6.90
C SER A 319 -3.63 -8.95 -7.48
N ALA A 320 -4.52 -8.13 -8.04
CA ALA A 320 -5.71 -8.58 -8.75
C ALA A 320 -6.01 -7.63 -9.93
N PRO A 321 -6.87 -8.04 -10.89
CA PRO A 321 -7.22 -7.18 -12.00
C PRO A 321 -7.92 -5.90 -11.52
N GLY A 322 -7.37 -4.76 -11.91
CA GLY A 322 -7.89 -3.43 -11.65
C GLY A 322 -8.34 -2.69 -12.91
N ALA A 323 -8.37 -3.35 -14.08
CA ALA A 323 -8.75 -2.76 -15.36
C ALA A 323 -9.58 -3.73 -16.22
N GLY A 324 -10.25 -3.23 -17.26
CA GLY A 324 -11.08 -4.05 -18.16
C GLY A 324 -12.33 -4.61 -17.49
N LEU A 325 -12.92 -3.82 -16.60
CA LEU A 325 -13.94 -4.25 -15.66
C LEU A 325 -15.36 -4.12 -16.23
N ILE A 326 -16.23 -5.02 -15.81
CA ILE A 326 -17.69 -4.87 -15.88
C ILE A 326 -18.18 -4.96 -14.44
N SER A 327 -19.14 -4.12 -14.05
CA SER A 327 -19.81 -4.25 -12.75
C SER A 327 -21.23 -3.68 -12.79
N LEU A 328 -21.91 -3.67 -11.65
CA LEU A 328 -23.27 -3.17 -11.49
C LEU A 328 -23.31 -1.65 -11.56
N SER A 329 -24.33 -1.11 -12.22
CA SER A 329 -24.55 0.33 -12.26
C SER A 329 -24.89 0.93 -10.90
N SER A 330 -24.40 2.13 -10.61
CA SER A 330 -24.87 2.95 -9.48
C SER A 330 -26.04 3.86 -9.87
N ARG A 331 -26.44 3.89 -11.15
CA ARG A 331 -27.49 4.75 -11.71
C ARG A 331 -28.36 4.05 -12.76
N GLY A 332 -29.59 4.52 -12.94
CA GLY A 332 -30.55 3.88 -13.86
C GLY A 332 -31.05 2.51 -13.37
N GLY A 333 -31.24 1.55 -14.28
CA GLY A 333 -31.71 0.19 -13.95
C GLY A 333 -30.65 -0.74 -13.34
N ASP A 334 -31.00 -2.01 -13.18
CA ASP A 334 -30.15 -3.08 -12.60
C ASP A 334 -29.16 -3.71 -13.62
N GLY A 335 -28.76 -2.92 -14.61
CA GLY A 335 -27.83 -3.34 -15.66
C GLY A 335 -26.36 -3.26 -15.22
N VAL A 336 -25.50 -3.78 -16.10
CA VAL A 336 -24.04 -3.68 -15.96
C VAL A 336 -23.48 -2.47 -16.71
N VAL A 337 -22.35 -1.97 -16.23
CA VAL A 337 -21.61 -0.82 -16.75
C VAL A 337 -20.13 -1.17 -16.84
N ASN A 338 -19.42 -0.52 -17.76
CA ASN A 338 -17.98 -0.69 -17.94
C ASN A 338 -17.24 0.61 -18.26
N GLY A 339 -17.94 1.75 -18.20
CA GLY A 339 -17.32 3.06 -18.36
C GLY A 339 -17.81 4.10 -17.35
N VAL A 340 -16.93 5.04 -17.03
CA VAL A 340 -17.20 6.24 -16.24
C VAL A 340 -17.08 7.49 -17.11
N PRO A 341 -17.87 8.55 -16.86
CA PRO A 341 -17.67 9.82 -17.54
C PRO A 341 -16.28 10.40 -17.28
N SER A 342 -15.60 10.78 -18.36
CA SER A 342 -14.40 11.61 -18.36
C SER A 342 -14.55 12.65 -19.46
N ASP A 343 -14.63 13.91 -19.06
CA ASP A 343 -15.01 15.05 -19.90
C ASP A 343 -16.33 14.81 -20.67
N ARG A 344 -16.25 14.58 -21.99
CA ARG A 344 -17.40 14.36 -22.87
C ARG A 344 -17.51 12.91 -23.37
N THR A 345 -16.70 12.00 -22.84
CA THR A 345 -16.63 10.61 -23.28
C THR A 345 -16.70 9.65 -22.10
N LEU A 346 -17.05 8.39 -22.36
CA LEU A 346 -16.86 7.33 -21.37
C LEU A 346 -15.46 6.75 -21.51
N VAL A 347 -14.78 6.53 -20.39
CA VAL A 347 -13.51 5.81 -20.31
C VAL A 347 -13.69 4.54 -19.46
N PRO A 348 -12.94 3.46 -19.73
CA PRO A 348 -13.03 2.24 -18.92
C PRO A 348 -12.74 2.49 -17.45
N PHE A 349 -13.42 1.75 -16.57
CA PHE A 349 -13.04 1.72 -15.16
C PHE A 349 -11.63 1.11 -15.01
N ALA A 350 -10.77 1.83 -14.30
CA ALA A 350 -9.45 1.36 -13.94
C ALA A 350 -9.07 1.90 -12.55
N GLY A 351 -8.52 1.05 -11.69
CA GLY A 351 -8.02 1.44 -10.37
C GLY A 351 -7.80 0.28 -9.38
N PRO A 352 -6.92 0.46 -8.38
CA PRO A 352 -6.67 -0.52 -7.32
C PRO A 352 -7.86 -0.88 -6.43
N GLU A 353 -8.87 -0.04 -6.36
CA GLU A 353 -10.09 -0.32 -5.59
C GLU A 353 -10.85 -1.55 -6.10
N TYR A 354 -10.76 -1.81 -7.40
CA TYR A 354 -11.41 -2.95 -8.03
C TYR A 354 -10.60 -4.23 -7.84
N ALA A 355 -9.27 -4.11 -7.80
CA ALA A 355 -8.39 -5.21 -7.44
C ALA A 355 -8.69 -5.71 -6.01
N ALA A 356 -8.87 -4.78 -5.06
CA ALA A 356 -9.29 -5.11 -3.70
C ALA A 356 -10.65 -5.85 -3.67
N ALA A 357 -11.59 -5.50 -4.56
CA ALA A 357 -12.88 -6.17 -4.67
C ALA A 357 -12.74 -7.64 -5.11
N TYR A 358 -11.91 -7.93 -6.13
CA TYR A 358 -11.63 -9.31 -6.55
C TYR A 358 -10.96 -10.13 -5.45
N ALA A 359 -10.00 -9.54 -4.74
CA ALA A 359 -9.33 -10.17 -3.62
C ALA A 359 -10.30 -10.44 -2.45
N ALA A 360 -11.17 -9.49 -2.12
CA ALA A 360 -12.18 -9.65 -1.08
C ALA A 360 -13.20 -10.74 -1.42
N GLY A 361 -13.65 -10.80 -2.66
CA GLY A 361 -14.50 -11.91 -3.14
C GLY A 361 -13.78 -13.25 -3.05
N THR A 362 -12.50 -13.32 -3.42
CA THR A 362 -11.69 -14.54 -3.31
C THR A 362 -11.54 -14.98 -1.86
N ALA A 363 -11.27 -14.05 -0.94
CA ALA A 363 -11.25 -14.32 0.50
C ALA A 363 -12.60 -14.87 1.00
N ALA A 364 -13.72 -14.38 0.46
CA ALA A 364 -15.05 -14.90 0.79
C ALA A 364 -15.27 -16.32 0.27
N LEU A 365 -14.79 -16.63 -0.94
CA LEU A 365 -14.80 -18.01 -1.46
C LEU A 365 -14.03 -18.96 -0.54
N ILE A 366 -12.82 -18.56 -0.12
CA ILE A 366 -11.96 -19.36 0.77
C ILE A 366 -12.64 -19.56 2.13
N ARG A 367 -13.17 -18.49 2.75
CA ARG A 367 -13.88 -18.57 4.04
C ARG A 367 -15.11 -19.47 3.98
N SER A 368 -15.84 -19.46 2.87
CA SER A 368 -17.01 -20.34 2.70
C SER A 368 -16.60 -21.81 2.57
N ARG A 369 -15.50 -22.10 1.85
CA ARG A 369 -14.98 -23.47 1.68
C ARG A 369 -14.27 -24.00 2.91
N TYR A 370 -13.51 -23.16 3.60
CA TYR A 370 -12.69 -23.48 4.76
C TYR A 370 -13.09 -22.60 5.95
N PRO A 371 -14.28 -22.82 6.54
CA PRO A 371 -14.83 -21.93 7.57
C PRO A 371 -14.05 -21.94 8.89
N HIS A 372 -13.15 -22.90 9.08
CA HIS A 372 -12.29 -23.00 10.26
C HIS A 372 -11.01 -22.16 10.15
N LEU A 373 -10.62 -21.73 8.93
CA LEU A 373 -9.42 -20.92 8.76
C LEU A 373 -9.63 -19.53 9.35
N LYS A 374 -8.63 -19.07 10.10
CA LYS A 374 -8.52 -17.69 10.60
C LYS A 374 -8.21 -16.72 9.47
N ALA A 375 -8.43 -15.43 9.71
CA ALA A 375 -8.15 -14.35 8.78
C ALA A 375 -6.70 -14.37 8.26
N THR A 376 -5.73 -14.61 9.16
CA THR A 376 -4.31 -14.72 8.82
C THR A 376 -4.03 -15.91 7.91
N GLU A 377 -4.67 -17.05 8.15
CA GLU A 377 -4.51 -18.27 7.34
C GLU A 377 -5.15 -18.09 5.95
N VAL A 378 -6.28 -17.39 5.87
CA VAL A 378 -6.90 -17.03 4.58
C VAL A 378 -5.98 -16.11 3.76
N ALA A 379 -5.41 -15.08 4.39
CA ALA A 379 -4.46 -14.18 3.73
C ALA A 379 -3.21 -14.95 3.27
N ALA A 380 -2.60 -15.73 4.16
CA ALA A 380 -1.41 -16.53 3.86
C ALA A 380 -1.67 -17.52 2.72
N ARG A 381 -2.87 -18.13 2.67
CA ARG A 381 -3.28 -19.00 1.58
C ARG A 381 -3.36 -18.26 0.24
N MET A 382 -3.97 -17.07 0.21
CA MET A 382 -4.02 -16.24 -1.00
C MET A 382 -2.61 -15.84 -1.49
N VAL A 383 -1.74 -15.48 -0.56
CA VAL A 383 -0.33 -15.11 -0.82
C VAL A 383 0.47 -16.31 -1.34
N ALA A 384 0.28 -17.50 -0.75
CA ALA A 384 1.01 -18.72 -1.11
C ALA A 384 0.60 -19.27 -2.49
N THR A 385 -0.64 -19.06 -2.92
CA THR A 385 -1.15 -19.56 -4.20
C THR A 385 -1.13 -18.53 -5.32
N ALA A 386 -0.68 -17.30 -5.06
CA ALA A 386 -0.58 -16.25 -6.07
C ALA A 386 0.53 -16.53 -7.11
N HIS A 387 0.36 -16.02 -8.33
CA HIS A 387 1.33 -16.13 -9.41
C HIS A 387 2.47 -15.13 -9.24
N ALA A 388 3.50 -15.55 -8.50
CA ALA A 388 4.65 -14.72 -8.14
C ALA A 388 5.39 -14.09 -9.33
N PRO A 389 5.83 -12.83 -9.21
CA PRO A 389 6.74 -12.23 -10.19
C PRO A 389 8.10 -12.93 -10.16
N GLY A 390 8.96 -12.66 -11.15
CA GLY A 390 10.26 -13.35 -11.29
C GLY A 390 11.20 -13.25 -10.09
N ARG A 391 11.03 -12.26 -9.21
CA ARG A 391 11.80 -12.09 -7.96
C ARG A 391 11.12 -12.72 -6.73
N GLY A 392 10.02 -13.44 -6.91
CA GLY A 392 9.19 -14.01 -5.85
C GLY A 392 8.22 -12.98 -5.25
N THR A 393 8.71 -11.81 -4.86
CA THR A 393 7.88 -10.69 -4.37
C THR A 393 8.43 -9.36 -4.88
N ASP A 394 7.55 -8.38 -5.09
CA ASP A 394 7.95 -6.99 -5.36
C ASP A 394 6.96 -5.97 -4.78
N ASN A 395 7.26 -4.67 -4.93
CA ASN A 395 6.45 -3.58 -4.38
C ASN A 395 5.29 -3.14 -5.28
N LYS A 396 5.08 -3.79 -6.43
CA LYS A 396 4.03 -3.43 -7.42
C LYS A 396 2.89 -4.44 -7.39
N VAL A 397 3.20 -5.72 -7.23
CA VAL A 397 2.23 -6.81 -7.23
C VAL A 397 2.35 -7.75 -6.02
N GLY A 398 3.29 -7.51 -5.10
CA GLY A 398 3.52 -8.43 -3.97
C GLY A 398 3.95 -9.81 -4.48
N ARG A 399 3.29 -10.86 -3.99
CA ARG A 399 3.39 -12.25 -4.48
C ARG A 399 2.60 -12.50 -5.77
N GLY A 400 2.15 -11.44 -6.44
CA GLY A 400 1.58 -11.50 -7.78
C GLY A 400 0.08 -11.75 -7.81
N LEU A 401 -0.40 -12.12 -8.99
CA LEU A 401 -1.83 -12.20 -9.28
C LEU A 401 -2.49 -13.33 -8.48
N ILE A 402 -3.58 -13.01 -7.77
CA ILE A 402 -4.36 -14.03 -7.05
C ILE A 402 -4.87 -15.12 -7.99
N ASP A 403 -4.89 -16.36 -7.51
CA ASP A 403 -5.46 -17.51 -8.22
C ASP A 403 -6.57 -18.14 -7.34
N PRO A 404 -7.84 -17.75 -7.54
CA PRO A 404 -8.96 -18.27 -6.76
C PRO A 404 -9.10 -19.80 -6.81
N VAL A 405 -8.81 -20.42 -7.96
CA VAL A 405 -8.91 -21.87 -8.11
C VAL A 405 -7.80 -22.55 -7.31
N ALA A 406 -6.55 -22.10 -7.42
CA ALA A 406 -5.46 -22.64 -6.60
C ALA A 406 -5.71 -22.39 -5.11
N ALA A 407 -6.17 -21.20 -4.73
CA ALA A 407 -6.54 -20.89 -3.36
C ALA A 407 -7.64 -21.84 -2.83
N LEU A 408 -8.58 -22.27 -3.67
CA LEU A 408 -9.63 -23.20 -3.25
C LEU A 408 -9.20 -24.67 -3.26
N THR A 409 -8.15 -25.05 -3.99
CA THR A 409 -7.84 -26.47 -4.27
C THR A 409 -6.47 -26.96 -3.83
N ALA A 410 -5.48 -26.06 -3.73
CA ALA A 410 -4.11 -26.44 -3.39
C ALA A 410 -4.01 -26.96 -1.94
N ASN A 411 -3.14 -27.95 -1.73
CA ASN A 411 -2.73 -28.34 -0.39
C ASN A 411 -1.63 -27.37 0.07
N VAL A 412 -2.04 -26.29 0.73
CA VAL A 412 -1.12 -25.32 1.33
C VAL A 412 -0.79 -25.82 2.73
N PRO A 413 0.50 -26.09 3.06
CA PRO A 413 0.89 -26.46 4.41
C PRO A 413 0.34 -25.45 5.41
N ASP A 414 -0.05 -25.90 6.60
CA ASP A 414 -0.44 -25.00 7.69
C ASP A 414 0.69 -24.00 7.88
N VAL A 415 0.45 -22.75 7.50
CA VAL A 415 1.44 -21.68 7.57
C VAL A 415 1.58 -21.37 9.04
N ASP A 416 2.78 -21.62 9.59
CA ASP A 416 3.13 -21.12 10.91
C ASP A 416 2.90 -19.61 10.89
N THR A 417 1.93 -19.14 11.68
CA THR A 417 1.29 -17.82 11.52
C THR A 417 2.20 -16.64 11.88
N ASP A 418 3.46 -16.91 12.20
CA ASP A 418 4.51 -15.92 12.22
C ASP A 418 4.92 -15.63 10.78
N ILE A 419 4.25 -14.63 10.16
CA ILE A 419 4.78 -14.01 8.95
C ILE A 419 6.13 -13.39 9.34
N ASP A 420 7.21 -14.14 9.12
CA ASP A 420 8.55 -13.60 9.15
C ASP A 420 8.69 -12.66 7.94
N PRO A 421 8.85 -11.34 8.15
CA PRO A 421 9.10 -10.40 7.06
C PRO A 421 10.40 -10.71 6.29
N GLN A 422 11.20 -11.68 6.75
CA GLN A 422 12.41 -12.16 6.10
C GLN A 422 12.25 -13.51 5.38
N SER A 423 11.06 -14.09 5.27
CA SER A 423 10.83 -15.33 4.48
C SER A 423 10.87 -15.11 2.96
N VAL A 424 11.76 -14.25 2.50
CA VAL A 424 12.45 -14.48 1.24
C VAL A 424 13.14 -15.83 1.44
N GLN A 425 12.79 -16.85 0.64
CA GLN A 425 13.71 -17.98 0.47
C GLN A 425 15.09 -17.36 0.31
N LYS A 426 15.99 -17.56 1.28
CA LYS A 426 17.39 -17.20 1.13
C LYS A 426 17.81 -17.86 -0.17
N LEU A 427 17.87 -17.08 -1.25
CA LEU A 427 18.72 -17.40 -2.37
C LEU A 427 20.03 -17.76 -1.70
N LEU A 428 20.46 -19.00 -1.85
CA LEU A 428 21.78 -19.44 -1.48
C LEU A 428 22.73 -18.61 -2.35
N VAL A 429 23.02 -17.39 -1.90
CA VAL A 429 24.06 -16.54 -2.46
C VAL A 429 25.32 -17.35 -2.18
N PRO A 430 26.02 -17.83 -3.22
CA PRO A 430 27.30 -18.49 -3.02
C PRO A 430 28.16 -17.57 -2.16
N PRO A 431 28.91 -18.11 -1.18
CA PRO A 431 29.75 -17.27 -0.33
C PRO A 431 30.58 -16.36 -1.24
N PRO A 432 30.74 -15.06 -0.88
CA PRO A 432 31.49 -14.13 -1.69
C PRO A 432 32.86 -14.75 -1.99
N PRO A 433 33.39 -14.59 -3.23
CA PRO A 433 34.70 -15.12 -3.56
C PRO A 433 35.70 -14.62 -2.51
N PRO A 434 36.60 -15.51 -2.02
CA PRO A 434 37.52 -15.15 -0.95
C PRO A 434 38.27 -13.87 -1.31
N GLU A 435 38.45 -12.99 -0.32
CA GLU A 435 39.14 -11.72 -0.53
C GLU A 435 40.47 -11.95 -1.28
N PRO A 436 40.80 -11.14 -2.30
CA PRO A 436 42.03 -11.30 -3.04
C PRO A 436 43.21 -11.33 -2.08
N ASP A 437 44.00 -12.41 -2.09
CA ASP A 437 45.15 -12.53 -1.21
C ASP A 437 46.13 -11.38 -1.49
N THR A 438 46.21 -10.43 -0.55
CA THR A 438 47.07 -9.26 -0.67
C THR A 438 48.51 -9.54 -0.23
N ARG A 439 48.78 -10.74 0.31
CA ARG A 439 50.13 -11.14 0.76
C ARG A 439 51.15 -11.05 -0.37
N PRO A 440 50.95 -11.58 -1.60
CA PRO A 440 51.93 -11.48 -2.67
C PRO A 440 52.25 -10.02 -3.04
N ARG A 441 51.23 -9.17 -3.05
CA ARG A 441 51.35 -7.74 -3.37
C ARG A 441 52.12 -6.98 -2.28
N ARG A 442 51.91 -7.35 -1.02
CA ARG A 442 52.64 -6.80 0.14
C ARG A 442 54.08 -7.29 0.18
N THR A 443 54.33 -8.57 -0.11
CA THR A 443 55.70 -9.12 -0.21
C THR A 443 56.48 -8.47 -1.35
N ALA A 444 55.85 -8.27 -2.52
CA ALA A 444 56.47 -7.58 -3.65
C ALA A 444 56.86 -6.13 -3.30
N ALA A 445 55.99 -5.39 -2.59
CA ALA A 445 56.29 -4.03 -2.15
C ALA A 445 57.45 -3.97 -1.14
N ILE A 446 57.52 -4.93 -0.21
CA ILE A 446 58.62 -5.02 0.77
C ILE A 446 59.94 -5.36 0.08
N VAL A 447 59.95 -6.32 -0.85
CA VAL A 447 61.16 -6.71 -1.59
C VAL A 447 61.65 -5.58 -2.48
N ALA A 448 60.74 -4.89 -3.19
CA ALA A 448 61.09 -3.72 -3.99
C ALA A 448 61.66 -2.60 -3.13
N GLY A 449 61.04 -2.31 -1.98
CA GLY A 449 61.54 -1.31 -1.02
C GLY A 449 62.93 -1.64 -0.48
N ALA A 450 63.17 -2.90 -0.09
CA ALA A 450 64.48 -3.37 0.38
C ALA A 450 65.56 -3.27 -0.72
N GLY A 451 65.20 -3.59 -1.98
CA GLY A 451 66.10 -3.46 -3.12
C GLY A 451 66.52 -2.01 -3.40
N VAL A 452 65.59 -1.06 -3.32
CA VAL A 452 65.89 0.38 -3.46
C VAL A 452 66.83 0.86 -2.36
N ILE A 453 66.58 0.47 -1.10
CA ILE A 453 67.44 0.85 0.02
C ILE A 453 68.85 0.28 -0.17
N ALA A 454 68.98 -0.98 -0.59
CA ALA A 454 70.29 -1.59 -0.85
C ALA A 454 71.07 -0.85 -1.96
N LEU A 455 70.39 -0.42 -3.03
CA LEU A 455 71.01 0.35 -4.11
C LEU A 455 71.45 1.75 -3.67
N VAL A 456 70.68 2.42 -2.80
CA VAL A 456 71.06 3.72 -2.23
C VAL A 456 72.30 3.58 -1.33
N VAL A 457 72.34 2.53 -0.50
CA VAL A 457 73.50 2.25 0.36
C VAL A 457 74.74 1.94 -0.49
N LEU A 458 74.62 1.09 -1.52
CA LEU A 458 75.74 0.81 -2.44
C LEU A 458 76.21 2.08 -3.16
N GLY A 459 75.29 2.90 -3.66
CA GLY A 459 75.60 4.17 -4.31
C GLY A 459 76.33 5.15 -3.38
N GLY A 460 75.92 5.22 -2.11
CA GLY A 460 76.58 6.00 -1.07
C GLY A 460 78.00 5.53 -0.77
N VAL A 461 78.21 4.21 -0.66
CA VAL A 461 79.54 3.62 -0.43
C VAL A 461 80.48 3.86 -1.62
N VAL A 462 79.97 3.75 -2.86
CA VAL A 462 80.77 4.04 -4.07
C VAL A 462 81.10 5.53 -4.18
N ALA A 463 80.20 6.43 -3.76
CA ALA A 463 80.48 7.86 -3.72
C ALA A 463 81.54 8.23 -2.66
N LEU A 464 81.54 7.56 -1.50
CA LEU A 464 82.51 7.76 -0.42
C LEU A 464 83.89 7.15 -0.69
N THR A 465 83.97 6.13 -1.54
CA THR A 465 85.23 5.43 -1.89
C THR A 465 85.91 5.96 -3.15
N ARG A 466 85.32 6.94 -3.86
CA ARG A 466 85.98 7.62 -4.97
C ARG A 466 87.15 8.48 -4.43
N PRO A 467 88.42 8.13 -4.72
CA PRO A 467 89.54 8.92 -4.27
C PRO A 467 89.50 10.30 -4.93
N GLY A 468 89.53 11.35 -4.10
CA GLY A 468 89.58 12.73 -4.55
C GLY A 468 90.71 12.93 -5.55
N ARG A 469 90.34 13.32 -6.79
CA ARG A 469 91.29 13.67 -7.84
C ARG A 469 92.05 14.91 -7.37
N LYS A 470 93.25 14.71 -6.83
CA LYS A 470 94.16 15.79 -6.41
C LYS A 470 94.31 16.77 -7.57
N ARG A 471 93.92 18.03 -7.34
CA ARG A 471 94.32 19.19 -8.14
C ARG A 471 95.85 19.19 -8.24
N ARG A 472 96.40 19.13 -9.44
CA ARG A 472 97.76 19.62 -9.71
C ARG A 472 97.65 21.08 -10.12
N ALA A 473 98.57 21.87 -9.55
CA ALA A 473 98.72 23.31 -9.66
C ALA A 473 98.94 23.79 -11.11
#